data_AF-A0A150LD58-F1
#
_entry.id   AF-A0A150LD58-F1
#
_cell.length_a   1.000
_cell.length_b   1.000
_cell.length_c   1.000
_cell.angle_alpha   90.00
_cell.angle_beta   90.00
_cell.angle_gamma   90.00
#
_symmetry.space_group_name_H-M   'P 1'
#
loop_
_entity.id
_entity.type
_entity.pdbx_description
1 polymer ?
#
loop_
_entity_poly.entity_id
_entity_poly.type
_entity_poly.pdbx_seq_one_letter_code
_entity_poly.pdbx_strand_id
1 'polypeptide(L)' 'MTPHEHLDILYFPSEKGVLKIFSYGFSPSGAWGQVYTEYNDITVTVKGYNRKKSIIRSLTKLNESLLNKMEDK' A
#
# COMPACT_ATOMS: atom_id res chain seq x y z
N MET A 1 -7.89 20.27 2.79
CA MET A 1 -6.51 19.73 2.89
C MET A 1 -5.78 20.55 3.92
N THR A 2 -5.53 19.98 5.10
CA THR A 2 -4.71 20.64 6.11
C THR A 2 -3.22 20.52 5.69
N PRO A 3 -2.35 21.46 6.06
CA PRO A 3 -0.98 21.56 5.52
C PRO A 3 -0.03 20.41 5.87
N HIS A 4 -0.45 19.44 6.69
CA HIS A 4 0.43 18.42 7.28
C HIS A 4 0.20 17.00 6.73
N GLU A 5 -0.70 16.82 5.78
CA GLU A 5 -0.95 15.52 5.15
C GLU A 5 0.08 15.25 4.04
N HIS A 6 1.18 14.62 4.39
CA HIS A 6 2.19 14.17 3.43
C HIS A 6 1.69 12.90 2.71
N LEU A 7 1.53 12.98 1.39
CA LEU A 7 1.23 11.84 0.53
C LEU A 7 2.53 11.36 -0.12
N ASP A 8 2.89 10.13 0.18
CA ASP A 8 3.95 9.41 -0.51
C ASP A 8 3.36 8.53 -1.61
N ILE A 9 3.94 8.60 -2.80
CA ILE A 9 3.56 7.75 -3.93
C ILE A 9 4.80 7.06 -4.49
N LEU A 10 4.74 5.74 -4.61
CA LEU A 10 5.78 4.93 -5.25
C LEU A 10 5.18 4.12 -6.38
N TYR A 11 5.85 4.14 -7.53
CA TYR A 11 5.53 3.33 -8.69
C TYR A 11 6.68 2.40 -9.01
N PHE A 12 6.39 1.11 -9.14
CA PHE A 12 7.34 0.09 -9.58
C PHE A 12 6.78 -0.56 -10.85
N PRO A 13 7.22 -0.09 -12.03
CA PRO A 13 6.88 -0.72 -13.29
C PRO A 13 7.49 -2.12 -13.40
N SER A 14 6.76 -3.03 -14.03
CA SER A 14 7.22 -4.36 -14.41
C SER A 14 6.61 -4.75 -15.76
N GLU A 15 7.09 -5.84 -16.36
CA GLU A 15 6.54 -6.35 -17.62
C GLU A 15 5.05 -6.75 -17.52
N LYS A 16 4.58 -7.12 -16.31
CA LYS A 16 3.22 -7.65 -16.07
C LYS A 16 2.25 -6.63 -15.48
N GLY A 17 2.68 -5.38 -15.31
CA GLY A 17 1.89 -4.32 -14.70
C GLY A 17 2.72 -3.36 -13.85
N VAL A 18 2.05 -2.42 -13.18
CA VAL A 18 2.69 -1.41 -12.33
C VAL A 18 2.21 -1.57 -10.90
N LEU A 19 3.13 -1.80 -9.96
CA LEU A 19 2.83 -1.77 -8.53
C LEU A 19 2.80 -0.32 -8.08
N LYS A 20 1.66 0.11 -7.53
CA LYS A 20 1.45 1.45 -7.00
C LYS A 20 1.32 1.38 -5.48
N ILE A 21 2.02 2.24 -4.77
CA ILE A 21 1.94 2.35 -3.30
C ILE A 21 1.64 3.79 -2.96
N PHE A 22 0.56 4.03 -2.22
CA PHE A 22 0.17 5.33 -1.70
C PHE A 22 0.18 5.26 -0.18
N SER A 23 0.80 6.24 0.48
CA SER A 23 0.85 6.32 1.94
C SER A 23 0.51 7.74 2.39
N TYR A 24 -0.45 7.88 3.31
CA TYR A 24 -0.89 9.18 3.83
C TYR A 24 -1.23 9.12 5.32
N GLY A 25 -1.20 10.28 5.99
CA GLY A 25 -1.67 10.46 7.38
C GLY A 25 -0.65 10.18 8.50
N PHE A 26 0.50 9.56 8.22
CA PHE A 26 1.53 9.19 9.22
C PHE A 26 2.32 10.37 9.84
N SER A 27 1.79 11.59 9.77
CA SER A 27 2.41 12.80 10.31
C SER A 27 1.39 13.54 11.19
N PRO A 28 1.71 13.88 12.46
CA PRO A 28 2.99 13.69 13.18
C PRO A 28 3.30 12.23 13.56
N SER A 29 4.49 11.95 14.12
CA SER A 29 4.88 10.59 14.55
C SER A 29 3.83 9.95 15.47
N GLY A 30 3.42 8.72 15.15
CA GLY A 30 2.35 8.02 15.87
C GLY A 30 0.93 8.39 15.41
N ALA A 31 0.77 9.29 14.44
CA ALA A 31 -0.52 9.54 13.82
C ALA A 31 -1.05 8.31 13.08
N TRP A 32 -2.37 8.21 13.04
CA TRP A 32 -3.06 7.20 12.27
C TRP A 32 -2.89 7.49 10.78
N GLY A 33 -2.25 6.56 10.08
CA GLY A 33 -2.07 6.63 8.64
C GLY A 33 -2.63 5.41 7.94
N GLN A 34 -2.61 5.49 6.62
CA GLN A 34 -3.12 4.44 5.77
C GLN A 34 -2.27 4.30 4.53
N VAL A 35 -2.13 3.04 4.11
CA VAL A 35 -1.41 2.64 2.92
C VAL A 35 -2.38 1.94 1.98
N TYR A 36 -2.34 2.32 0.72
CA TYR A 36 -2.99 1.63 -0.39
C TYR A 36 -1.91 1.04 -1.28
N THR A 37 -2.04 -0.24 -1.61
CA THR A 37 -1.18 -0.91 -2.60
C THR A 37 -2.04 -1.53 -3.68
N GLU A 38 -1.71 -1.22 -4.93
CA GLU A 38 -2.44 -1.69 -6.11
C GLU A 38 -1.46 -2.39 -7.06
N TYR A 39 -1.86 -3.54 -7.57
CA TYR A 39 -1.19 -4.21 -8.68
C TYR A 39 -2.23 -4.91 -9.55
N ASN A 40 -2.36 -4.45 -10.80
CA ASN A 40 -3.41 -4.87 -11.72
C ASN A 40 -4.80 -4.70 -11.06
N ASP A 41 -5.62 -5.75 -11.05
CA ASP A 41 -6.98 -5.72 -10.48
C ASP A 41 -7.03 -6.08 -8.98
N ILE A 42 -5.90 -6.00 -8.27
CA ILE A 42 -5.84 -6.24 -6.83
C ILE A 42 -5.45 -4.96 -6.12
N THR A 43 -6.32 -4.51 -5.23
CA THR A 43 -6.06 -3.40 -4.32
C THR A 43 -6.14 -3.89 -2.89
N VAL A 44 -5.13 -3.55 -2.10
CA VAL A 44 -5.08 -3.81 -0.67
C VAL A 44 -4.97 -2.48 0.07
N THR A 45 -5.68 -2.41 1.19
CA THR A 45 -5.66 -1.24 2.08
C THR A 45 -5.25 -1.67 3.48
N VAL A 46 -4.31 -0.96 4.08
CA VAL A 46 -3.86 -1.17 5.46
C VAL A 46 -3.83 0.15 6.22
N LYS A 47 -4.46 0.18 7.39
CA LYS A 47 -4.38 1.29 8.35
C LYS A 47 -3.40 0.94 9.47
N GLY A 48 -2.75 1.95 10.05
CA GLY A 48 -1.90 1.76 11.23
C GLY A 48 -1.17 3.03 11.68
N TYR A 49 -0.42 2.94 12.78
CA TYR A 49 0.30 4.07 13.38
C TYR A 49 1.77 4.18 12.94
N ASN A 50 2.29 3.19 12.22
CA ASN A 50 3.69 3.16 11.79
C ASN A 50 3.77 2.97 10.28
N ARG A 51 4.22 4.01 9.57
CA ARG A 51 4.31 4.04 8.10
C ARG A 51 5.01 2.82 7.52
N LYS A 52 6.22 2.52 8.00
CA LYS A 52 7.03 1.40 7.48
C LYS A 52 6.34 0.06 7.68
N LYS A 53 5.81 -0.21 8.89
CA LYS A 53 5.09 -1.45 9.18
C LYS A 53 3.81 -1.57 8.34
N SER A 54 3.07 -0.48 8.17
CA SER A 54 1.86 -0.46 7.34
C SER A 54 2.17 -0.75 5.87
N ILE A 55 3.25 -0.18 5.32
CA ILE A 55 3.69 -0.46 3.93
C ILE A 55 4.04 -1.94 3.76
N ILE A 56 4.89 -2.48 4.64
CA ILE A 56 5.28 -3.90 4.58
C ILE A 56 4.04 -4.79 4.66
N ARG A 57 3.13 -4.53 5.61
CA ARG A 57 1.91 -5.32 5.77
C ARG A 57 0.99 -5.24 4.54
N SER A 58 0.90 -4.07 3.90
CA SER A 58 0.12 -3.90 2.67
C SER A 58 0.68 -4.75 1.53
N LEU A 59 2.01 -4.75 1.35
CA LEU A 59 2.69 -5.56 0.35
C LEU A 59 2.57 -7.07 0.63
N THR A 60 2.69 -7.50 1.89
CA THR A 60 2.49 -8.92 2.26
C THR A 60 1.09 -9.40 1.89
N LYS A 61 0.05 -8.63 2.26
CA LYS A 61 -1.34 -8.95 1.91
C LYS A 61 -1.61 -8.93 0.40
N LEU A 62 -0.98 -8.01 -0.32
CA LEU A 62 -1.08 -7.97 -1.78
C LEU A 62 -0.48 -9.24 -2.39
N ASN A 63 0.69 -9.66 -1.91
CA ASN A 63 1.33 -10.89 -2.36
C ASN A 63 0.49 -12.13 -2.07
N GLU A 64 -0.08 -12.24 -0.86
CA GLU A 64 -1.04 -13.31 -0.50
C GLU A 64 -2.23 -13.32 -1.47
N SER A 65 -2.81 -12.15 -1.77
CA SER A 65 -3.94 -12.03 -2.70
C SER A 65 -3.58 -12.44 -4.13
N LEU A 66 -2.35 -12.15 -4.57
CA LEU A 66 -1.85 -12.56 -5.88
C LEU A 66 -1.67 -14.07 -5.97
N LEU A 67 -1.11 -14.71 -4.93
CA LEU A 67 -0.93 -16.15 -4.87
C LEU A 67 -2.29 -16.87 -4.88
N ASN A 68 -3.26 -16.40 -4.10
CA ASN A 68 -4.60 -17.00 -4.08
C ASN A 68 -5.31 -16.89 -5.45
N LYS A 69 -5.18 -15.75 -6.16
CA LYS A 69 -5.72 -15.62 -7.53
C LYS A 69 -5.04 -16.54 -8.55
N MET A 70 -3.81 -17.00 -8.27
CA MET A 70 -3.11 -17.94 -9.14
C MET A 70 -3.55 -19.38 -8.92
N GLU A 71 -4.01 -19.75 -7.72
CA GLU A 71 -4.54 -21.09 -7.42
C GLU A 71 -5.93 -21.35 -8.03
N ASP A 72 -6.70 -20.28 -8.30
CA ASP A 72 -8.02 -20.36 -8.94
C ASP A 72 -7.99 -20.50 -10.49
N LYS A 73 -6.81 -20.70 -11.10
CA LYS A 73 -6.62 -20.88 -12.55
C LYS A 73 -6.00 -22.22 -12.91
#